data_AF-A0A2H0MJE7-F1
#
_entry.id   AF-A0A2H0MJE7-F1
#
_cell.length_a   1.000
_cell.length_b   1.000
_cell.length_c   1.000
_cell.angle_alpha   90.00
_cell.angle_beta   90.00
_cell.angle_gamma   90.00
#
_symmetry.space_group_name_H-M   'P 1'
#
loop_
_entity.id
_entity.type
_entity.pdbx_description
1 polymer ?
#
loop_
_entity_poly.entity_id
_entity_poly.type
_entity_poly.pdbx_seq_one_letter_code
_entity_poly.pdbx_strand_id
1 'polypeptide(L)'
;MLAFAKDISHPAPVHPEESKDGKLKEYMEYQRSLRHERLVYHALDRAKTGLQENIADHPLDASKVEEYVRNMFPVSAPHVKDADNLMTMLRKLINAHNATSHWYQFNAFYAAVLYDCLERFSMSYNKLVREEPDKAEDLSLFAGPAREVDFDDWAQLYFHNLDFLAGKAPRYVHFVFYKRNDAIEKAAKEEMAGGKSREEAFNSIKGKFSIEPSTIKVILGKTTEYKDLELLFTSTENPIYEYLYETDAAEGFMDGESLIDHSYFLSFQLKGLSKEEAEAALQETAQLQKK
;
A
#
# COMPACT_ATOMS: atom_id res chain seq x y z
N MET A 1 -3.14 -12.60 -9.54
CA MET A 1 -3.55 -11.35 -8.94
C MET A 1 -2.58 -11.07 -7.81
N LEU A 2 -2.18 -9.82 -7.62
CA LEU A 2 -1.38 -9.45 -6.46
C LEU A 2 -2.24 -9.59 -5.19
N ALA A 3 -1.69 -10.21 -4.15
CA ALA A 3 -2.39 -10.42 -2.88
C ALA A 3 -2.26 -9.19 -2.00
N PHE A 4 -3.34 -8.41 -1.88
CA PHE A 4 -3.44 -7.23 -1.01
C PHE A 4 -4.01 -7.61 0.37
N ALA A 5 -4.17 -6.64 1.27
CA ALA A 5 -4.81 -6.86 2.57
C ALA A 5 -6.31 -7.19 2.44
N LYS A 6 -6.91 -6.80 1.33
CA LYS A 6 -8.30 -7.08 0.95
C LYS A 6 -8.34 -7.49 -0.51
N ASP A 7 -9.37 -8.23 -0.89
CA ASP A 7 -9.58 -8.60 -2.28
C ASP A 7 -9.96 -7.37 -3.14
N ILE A 8 -9.01 -6.92 -3.96
CA ILE A 8 -9.22 -5.80 -4.89
C ILE A 8 -10.09 -6.16 -6.10
N SER A 9 -10.38 -7.45 -6.30
CA SER A 9 -11.30 -7.96 -7.33
C SER A 9 -12.76 -7.96 -6.86
N HIS A 10 -12.97 -7.88 -5.54
CA HIS A 10 -14.29 -7.97 -4.96
C HIS A 10 -15.09 -6.69 -5.26
N PRO A 11 -16.21 -6.78 -6.00
CA PRO A 11 -16.77 -5.61 -6.66
C PRO A 11 -17.66 -4.73 -5.78
N ALA A 12 -18.01 -5.14 -4.56
CA ALA A 12 -19.01 -4.41 -3.79
C ALA A 12 -18.98 -4.69 -2.28
N PRO A 13 -18.03 -4.11 -1.51
CA PRO A 13 -18.14 -4.13 -0.06
C PRO A 13 -19.43 -3.42 0.38
N VAL A 14 -20.15 -4.01 1.34
CA VAL A 14 -21.36 -3.44 1.96
C VAL A 14 -21.12 -3.40 3.45
N HIS A 15 -21.29 -2.22 4.06
CA HIS A 15 -21.09 -2.05 5.49
C HIS A 15 -22.45 -2.07 6.23
N PRO A 16 -22.63 -2.82 7.34
CA PRO A 16 -23.93 -2.92 8.04
C PRO A 16 -24.55 -1.57 8.45
N GLU A 17 -23.71 -0.63 8.87
CA GLU A 17 -24.13 0.69 9.34
C GLU A 17 -24.32 1.74 8.23
N GLU A 18 -24.07 1.43 6.95
CA GLU A 18 -24.16 2.43 5.86
C GLU A 18 -25.60 2.92 5.59
N SER A 19 -26.61 2.20 6.08
CA SER A 19 -28.02 2.64 6.01
C SER A 19 -28.39 3.68 7.07
N LYS A 20 -27.58 3.81 8.13
CA LYS A 20 -27.85 4.67 9.29
C LYS A 20 -27.00 5.93 9.31
N ASP A 21 -25.85 5.91 8.64
CA ASP A 21 -24.96 7.07 8.48
C ASP A 21 -24.79 7.41 7.00
N GLY A 22 -25.35 8.56 6.59
CA GLY A 22 -25.29 9.04 5.21
C GLY A 22 -23.88 9.34 4.71
N LYS A 23 -22.95 9.75 5.58
CA LYS A 23 -21.55 10.00 5.19
C LYS A 23 -20.80 8.69 4.98
N LEU A 24 -21.04 7.70 5.85
CA LEU A 24 -20.51 6.35 5.66
C LEU A 24 -21.05 5.75 4.36
N LYS A 25 -22.34 5.96 4.05
CA LYS A 25 -22.92 5.56 2.77
C LYS A 25 -22.18 6.14 1.57
N GLU A 26 -21.96 7.47 1.57
CA GLU A 26 -21.22 8.14 0.50
C GLU A 26 -19.78 7.61 0.36
N TYR A 27 -19.12 7.33 1.49
CA TYR A 27 -17.79 6.71 1.52
C TYR A 27 -17.79 5.32 0.89
N MET A 28 -18.73 4.45 1.29
CA MET A 28 -18.85 3.10 0.74
C MET A 28 -19.25 3.12 -0.74
N GLU A 29 -20.10 4.05 -1.16
CA GLU A 29 -20.42 4.27 -2.58
C GLU A 29 -19.18 4.69 -3.38
N TYR A 30 -18.31 5.54 -2.81
CA TYR A 30 -17.02 5.86 -3.41
C TYR A 30 -16.16 4.59 -3.55
N GLN A 31 -16.00 3.79 -2.50
CA GLN A 31 -15.21 2.55 -2.56
C GLN A 31 -15.73 1.61 -3.65
N ARG A 32 -17.05 1.36 -3.69
CA ARG A 32 -17.70 0.53 -4.72
C ARG A 32 -17.55 1.08 -6.14
N SER A 33 -17.45 2.40 -6.28
CA SER A 33 -17.29 3.03 -7.59
C SER A 33 -15.87 2.88 -8.14
N LEU A 34 -14.84 2.77 -7.31
CA LEU A 34 -13.45 2.66 -7.73
C LEU A 34 -13.12 1.22 -8.16
N ARG A 35 -12.64 1.05 -9.40
CA ARG A 35 -12.16 -0.24 -9.93
C ARG A 35 -10.71 -0.48 -9.53
N HIS A 36 -10.50 -1.00 -8.32
CA HIS A 36 -9.16 -1.16 -7.72
C HIS A 36 -8.18 -1.95 -8.59
N GLU A 37 -8.62 -3.03 -9.25
CA GLU A 37 -7.76 -3.77 -10.20
C GLU A 37 -7.25 -2.90 -11.35
N ARG A 38 -8.11 -2.02 -11.89
CA ARG A 38 -7.71 -1.10 -12.96
C ARG A 38 -6.77 -0.03 -12.46
N LEU A 39 -6.97 0.49 -11.25
CA LEU A 39 -6.04 1.41 -10.61
C LEU A 39 -4.63 0.81 -10.54
N VAL A 40 -4.51 -0.42 -10.03
CA VAL A 40 -3.22 -1.13 -9.94
C VAL A 40 -2.62 -1.39 -11.33
N TYR A 41 -3.45 -1.86 -12.27
CA TYR A 41 -3.02 -2.12 -13.65
C TYR A 41 -2.43 -0.86 -14.31
N HIS A 42 -3.18 0.25 -14.31
CA HIS A 42 -2.74 1.48 -14.97
C HIS A 42 -1.53 2.12 -14.27
N ALA A 43 -1.44 2.01 -12.94
CA ALA A 43 -0.28 2.47 -12.20
C ALA A 43 0.99 1.73 -12.60
N LEU A 44 0.93 0.40 -12.64
CA LEU A 44 2.06 -0.44 -13.04
C LEU A 44 2.43 -0.27 -14.51
N ASP A 45 1.43 -0.22 -15.40
CA ASP A 45 1.68 -0.09 -16.84
C ASP A 45 2.30 1.28 -17.17
N ARG A 46 1.79 2.37 -16.57
CA ARG A 46 2.38 3.71 -16.73
C ARG A 46 3.83 3.74 -16.25
N ALA A 47 4.12 3.14 -15.09
CA ALA A 47 5.47 3.09 -14.54
C ALA A 47 6.43 2.30 -15.43
N LYS A 48 6.01 1.12 -15.91
CA LYS A 48 6.78 0.28 -16.84
C LYS A 48 7.05 1.01 -18.16
N THR A 49 6.00 1.55 -18.78
CA THR A 49 6.09 2.22 -20.08
C THR A 49 6.99 3.44 -19.98
N GLY A 50 6.82 4.30 -18.96
CA GLY A 50 7.68 5.47 -18.78
C GLY A 50 9.16 5.12 -18.54
N LEU A 51 9.44 4.06 -17.78
CA LEU A 51 10.83 3.58 -17.61
C LEU A 51 11.40 3.04 -18.92
N GLN A 52 10.60 2.30 -19.68
CA GLN A 52 11.02 1.73 -20.97
C GLN A 52 11.32 2.83 -22.00
N GLU A 53 10.46 3.84 -22.09
CA GLU A 53 10.66 5.01 -22.96
C GLU A 53 11.93 5.77 -22.55
N ASN A 54 12.11 6.02 -21.26
CA ASN A 54 13.29 6.76 -20.78
C ASN A 54 14.62 6.01 -21.07
N ILE A 55 14.63 4.68 -20.93
CA ILE A 55 15.79 3.86 -21.34
C ILE A 55 16.03 3.95 -22.85
N ALA A 56 14.97 3.89 -23.66
CA ALA A 56 15.07 3.93 -25.12
C ALA A 56 15.53 5.30 -25.65
N ASP A 57 15.13 6.40 -25.01
CA ASP A 57 15.52 7.77 -25.34
C ASP A 57 16.95 8.10 -24.89
N HIS A 58 17.49 7.34 -23.93
CA HIS A 58 18.79 7.57 -23.30
C HIS A 58 19.68 6.30 -23.25
N PRO A 59 19.90 5.58 -24.37
CA PRO A 59 20.50 4.24 -24.36
C PRO A 59 21.97 4.20 -23.92
N LEU A 60 22.66 5.34 -23.94
CA LEU A 60 24.07 5.48 -23.54
C LEU A 60 24.25 6.47 -22.37
N ASP A 61 23.15 6.97 -21.80
CA ASP A 61 23.17 8.00 -20.75
C ASP A 61 22.53 7.45 -19.46
N ALA A 62 23.27 6.56 -18.79
CA ALA A 62 22.84 5.92 -17.56
C ALA A 62 22.49 6.94 -16.46
N SER A 63 23.14 8.12 -16.45
CA SER A 63 22.88 9.17 -15.47
C SER A 63 21.47 9.76 -15.61
N LYS A 64 21.00 10.00 -16.84
CA LYS A 64 19.61 10.44 -17.06
C LYS A 64 18.57 9.40 -16.68
N VAL A 65 18.86 8.12 -16.98
CA VAL A 65 17.98 7.01 -16.58
C VAL A 65 17.93 6.90 -15.05
N GLU A 66 19.07 7.02 -14.36
CA GLU A 66 19.12 7.04 -12.90
C GLU A 66 18.36 8.24 -12.31
N GLU A 67 18.50 9.42 -12.91
CA GLU A 67 17.76 10.61 -12.48
C GLU A 67 16.25 10.41 -12.62
N TYR A 68 15.80 9.89 -13.77
CA TYR A 68 14.40 9.53 -13.98
C TYR A 68 13.92 8.53 -12.93
N VAL A 69 14.69 7.46 -12.68
CA VAL A 69 14.35 6.43 -11.69
C VAL A 69 14.22 7.04 -10.29
N ARG A 70 15.18 7.85 -9.83
CA ARG A 70 15.13 8.47 -8.50
C ARG A 70 13.93 9.42 -8.33
N ASN A 71 13.56 10.12 -9.40
CA ASN A 71 12.43 11.03 -9.40
C ASN A 71 11.09 10.28 -9.41
N MET A 72 10.97 9.22 -10.20
CA MET A 72 9.73 8.46 -10.34
C MET A 72 9.52 7.44 -9.22
N PHE A 73 10.59 6.95 -8.60
CA PHE A 73 10.55 5.90 -7.60
C PHE A 73 11.29 6.30 -6.31
N PRO A 74 10.89 7.40 -5.64
CA PRO A 74 11.64 7.94 -4.51
C PRO A 74 11.75 6.96 -3.32
N VAL A 75 10.75 6.08 -3.11
CA VAL A 75 10.76 5.14 -1.99
C VAL A 75 11.61 3.92 -2.31
N SER A 76 11.52 3.39 -3.53
CA SER A 76 12.14 2.13 -3.95
C SER A 76 13.50 2.27 -4.62
N ALA A 77 13.75 3.34 -5.38
CA ALA A 77 15.00 3.57 -6.12
C ALA A 77 16.28 3.43 -5.26
N PRO A 78 16.34 3.89 -3.99
CA PRO A 78 17.54 3.73 -3.17
C PRO A 78 17.92 2.26 -2.90
N HIS A 79 16.99 1.34 -3.09
CA HIS A 79 17.13 -0.08 -2.75
C HIS A 79 17.17 -0.98 -3.98
N VAL A 80 16.81 -0.48 -5.16
CA VAL A 80 16.87 -1.26 -6.40
C VAL A 80 18.25 -1.08 -7.04
N LYS A 81 18.86 -2.19 -7.43
CA LYS A 81 20.25 -2.22 -7.92
C LYS A 81 20.49 -1.31 -9.13
N ASP A 82 19.60 -1.37 -10.12
CA ASP A 82 19.71 -0.67 -11.39
C ASP A 82 18.33 -0.64 -12.09
N ALA A 83 18.25 0.08 -13.22
CA ALA A 83 17.02 0.21 -13.99
C ALA A 83 16.52 -1.13 -14.57
N ASP A 84 17.43 -2.08 -14.86
CA ASP A 84 17.06 -3.40 -15.38
C ASP A 84 16.39 -4.27 -14.30
N ASN A 85 16.90 -4.21 -13.07
CA ASN A 85 16.25 -4.82 -11.92
C ASN A 85 14.87 -4.20 -11.67
N LEU A 86 14.74 -2.86 -11.73
CA LEU A 86 13.45 -2.19 -11.58
C LEU A 86 12.46 -2.62 -12.67
N MET A 87 12.91 -2.65 -13.93
CA MET A 87 12.12 -3.14 -15.06
C MET A 87 11.67 -4.60 -14.86
N THR A 88 12.56 -5.45 -14.34
CA THR A 88 12.24 -6.84 -14.00
C THR A 88 11.16 -6.93 -12.93
N MET A 89 11.27 -6.13 -11.87
CA MET A 89 10.26 -6.07 -10.81
C MET A 89 8.91 -5.59 -11.35
N LEU A 90 8.88 -4.52 -12.15
CA LEU A 90 7.64 -4.02 -12.77
C LEU A 90 6.98 -5.09 -13.66
N ARG A 91 7.75 -5.81 -14.47
CA ARG A 91 7.24 -6.91 -15.30
C ARG A 91 6.65 -8.04 -14.44
N LYS A 92 7.33 -8.43 -13.35
CA LYS A 92 6.82 -9.45 -12.43
C LYS A 92 5.53 -9.00 -11.75
N LEU A 93 5.43 -7.74 -11.30
CA LEU A 93 4.21 -7.17 -10.73
C LEU A 93 3.05 -7.20 -11.73
N ILE A 94 3.27 -6.76 -12.97
CA ILE A 94 2.23 -6.76 -14.02
C ILE A 94 1.77 -8.18 -14.34
N ASN A 95 2.70 -9.11 -14.52
CA ASN A 95 2.38 -10.50 -14.83
C ASN A 95 1.59 -11.15 -13.67
N ALA A 96 2.01 -10.90 -12.43
CA ALA A 96 1.32 -11.39 -11.25
C ALA A 96 -0.06 -10.76 -11.08
N HIS A 97 -0.21 -9.45 -11.32
CA HIS A 97 -1.49 -8.74 -11.27
C HIS A 97 -2.49 -9.35 -12.27
N ASN A 98 -2.04 -9.62 -13.50
CA ASN A 98 -2.87 -10.20 -14.56
C ASN A 98 -3.13 -11.72 -14.42
N ALA A 99 -2.56 -12.40 -13.44
CA ALA A 99 -2.75 -13.83 -13.25
C ALA A 99 -4.09 -14.14 -12.54
N THR A 100 -5.17 -14.35 -13.29
CA THR A 100 -6.54 -14.43 -12.73
C THR A 100 -6.82 -15.65 -11.83
N SER A 101 -5.95 -16.66 -11.80
CA SER A 101 -6.17 -17.93 -11.07
C SER A 101 -5.22 -18.16 -9.90
N HIS A 102 -4.34 -17.21 -9.59
CA HIS A 102 -3.28 -17.38 -8.60
C HIS A 102 -3.07 -16.09 -7.82
N TRP A 103 -2.79 -16.19 -6.53
CA TRP A 103 -2.44 -15.05 -5.70
C TRP A 103 -0.92 -14.97 -5.54
N TYR A 104 -0.37 -13.76 -5.61
CA TYR A 104 1.06 -13.51 -5.44
C TYR A 104 1.30 -12.49 -4.33
N GLN A 105 1.93 -12.93 -3.26
CA GLN A 105 2.44 -12.07 -2.20
C GLN A 105 3.72 -11.38 -2.66
N PHE A 106 3.87 -10.13 -2.24
CA PHE A 106 5.01 -9.29 -2.55
C PHE A 106 5.76 -8.93 -1.26
N ASN A 107 7.09 -9.02 -1.31
CA ASN A 107 7.96 -8.61 -0.21
C ASN A 107 8.06 -7.07 -0.12
N ALA A 108 8.77 -6.56 0.89
CA ALA A 108 8.92 -5.12 1.12
C ALA A 108 9.53 -4.32 -0.05
N PHE A 109 10.42 -4.92 -0.86
CA PHE A 109 10.98 -4.22 -2.03
C PHE A 109 9.91 -4.03 -3.10
N TYR A 110 9.13 -5.08 -3.38
CA TYR A 110 7.99 -4.99 -4.29
C TYR A 110 6.89 -4.08 -3.77
N ALA A 111 6.62 -4.10 -2.46
CA ALA A 111 5.69 -3.17 -1.83
C ALA A 111 6.12 -1.72 -2.03
N ALA A 112 7.42 -1.42 -1.88
CA ALA A 112 7.97 -0.09 -2.14
C ALA A 112 7.83 0.34 -3.60
N VAL A 113 8.10 -0.54 -4.56
CA VAL A 113 7.93 -0.25 -6.01
C VAL A 113 6.45 0.01 -6.33
N LEU A 114 5.56 -0.85 -5.83
CA LEU A 114 4.12 -0.73 -6.05
C LEU A 114 3.56 0.55 -5.42
N TYR A 115 4.03 0.91 -4.23
CA TYR A 115 3.69 2.17 -3.55
C TYR A 115 4.07 3.38 -4.42
N ASP A 116 5.31 3.45 -4.92
CA ASP A 116 5.75 4.54 -5.81
C ASP A 116 4.87 4.62 -7.08
N CYS A 117 4.55 3.46 -7.68
CA CYS A 117 3.71 3.40 -8.88
C CYS A 117 2.32 3.99 -8.62
N LEU A 118 1.66 3.53 -7.55
CA LEU A 118 0.31 3.95 -7.20
C LEU A 118 0.25 5.42 -6.79
N GLU A 119 1.21 5.90 -5.99
CA GLU A 119 1.29 7.30 -5.60
C GLU A 119 1.43 8.21 -6.83
N ARG A 120 2.41 7.92 -7.69
CA ARG A 120 2.69 8.72 -8.89
C ARG A 120 1.54 8.69 -9.87
N PHE A 121 0.93 7.54 -10.07
CA PHE A 121 -0.22 7.40 -10.95
C PHE A 121 -1.42 8.17 -10.41
N SER A 122 -1.76 8.00 -9.13
CA SER A 122 -2.91 8.70 -8.51
C SER A 122 -2.76 10.21 -8.60
N MET A 123 -1.55 10.73 -8.34
CA MET A 123 -1.28 12.17 -8.52
C MET A 123 -1.50 12.64 -9.96
N SER A 124 -0.99 11.88 -10.93
CA SER A 124 -1.10 12.22 -12.36
C SER A 124 -2.55 12.12 -12.83
N TYR A 125 -3.26 11.09 -12.38
CA TYR A 125 -4.66 10.85 -12.68
C TYR A 125 -5.55 11.94 -12.07
N ASN A 126 -5.36 12.30 -10.81
CA ASN A 126 -6.15 13.37 -10.18
C ASN A 126 -5.93 14.72 -10.87
N LYS A 127 -4.72 14.99 -11.35
CA LYS A 127 -4.47 16.13 -12.23
C LYS A 127 -5.27 16.02 -13.53
N LEU A 128 -5.25 14.86 -14.19
CA LEU A 128 -6.03 14.59 -15.41
C LEU A 128 -7.53 14.76 -15.20
N VAL A 129 -8.09 14.29 -14.09
CA VAL A 129 -9.51 14.47 -13.72
C VAL A 129 -9.90 15.95 -13.67
N ARG A 130 -9.03 16.80 -13.10
CA ARG A 130 -9.29 18.25 -12.98
C ARG A 130 -9.11 19.01 -14.30
N GLU A 131 -8.16 18.60 -15.12
CA GLU A 131 -7.75 19.35 -16.32
C GLU A 131 -8.45 18.85 -17.59
N GLU A 132 -8.59 17.52 -17.73
CA GLU A 132 -9.12 16.85 -18.92
C GLU A 132 -9.98 15.63 -18.51
N PRO A 133 -11.16 15.86 -17.88
CA PRO A 133 -11.99 14.79 -17.31
C PRO A 133 -12.39 13.72 -18.33
N ASP A 134 -12.68 14.09 -19.58
CA ASP A 134 -13.01 13.13 -20.65
C ASP A 134 -11.89 12.11 -20.87
N LYS A 135 -10.62 12.55 -20.85
CA LYS A 135 -9.46 11.64 -20.95
C LYS A 135 -9.28 10.78 -19.69
N ALA A 136 -9.67 11.28 -18.53
CA ALA A 136 -9.65 10.50 -17.30
C ALA A 136 -10.74 9.41 -17.31
N GLU A 137 -11.88 9.64 -17.96
CA GLU A 137 -12.95 8.66 -18.13
C GLU A 137 -12.53 7.50 -19.05
N ASP A 138 -11.66 7.75 -20.04
CA ASP A 138 -11.12 6.72 -20.93
C ASP A 138 -10.34 5.61 -20.18
N LEU A 139 -9.75 5.94 -19.03
CA LEU A 139 -9.09 4.95 -18.16
C LEU A 139 -10.10 4.06 -17.41
N SER A 140 -11.36 4.52 -17.33
CA SER A 140 -12.49 3.87 -16.67
C SER A 140 -12.14 3.33 -15.29
N LEU A 141 -11.44 4.14 -14.49
CA LEU A 141 -11.12 3.83 -13.09
C LEU A 141 -12.36 3.83 -12.19
N PHE A 142 -13.41 4.55 -12.58
CA PHE A 142 -14.65 4.63 -11.82
C PHE A 142 -15.83 4.03 -12.60
N ALA A 143 -16.77 3.41 -11.87
CA ALA A 143 -18.10 3.08 -12.37
C ALA A 143 -18.95 4.35 -12.39
N GLY A 144 -18.79 5.17 -13.43
CA GLY A 144 -19.41 6.48 -13.55
C GLY A 144 -18.42 7.54 -14.03
N PRO A 145 -18.70 8.84 -13.80
CA PRO A 145 -17.81 9.91 -14.22
C PRO A 145 -16.46 9.83 -13.51
N ALA A 146 -15.43 10.39 -14.13
CA ALA A 146 -14.11 10.45 -13.53
C ALA A 146 -14.14 11.22 -12.20
N ARG A 147 -13.43 10.70 -11.19
CA ARG A 147 -13.32 11.25 -9.84
C ARG A 147 -11.88 11.15 -9.40
N GLU A 148 -11.46 11.95 -8.43
CA GLU A 148 -10.11 11.83 -7.88
C GLU A 148 -9.97 10.55 -7.05
N VAL A 149 -8.80 9.91 -7.16
CA VAL A 149 -8.38 8.78 -6.32
C VAL A 149 -7.77 9.32 -5.04
N ASP A 150 -8.37 8.96 -3.91
CA ASP A 150 -7.81 9.14 -2.59
C ASP A 150 -6.75 8.06 -2.30
N PHE A 151 -5.48 8.37 -2.58
CA PHE A 151 -4.39 7.41 -2.44
C PHE A 151 -4.06 7.06 -0.98
N ASP A 152 -4.20 8.01 -0.05
CA ASP A 152 -3.93 7.75 1.38
C ASP A 152 -4.95 6.77 1.95
N ASP A 153 -6.24 6.97 1.65
CA ASP A 153 -7.30 6.03 2.00
C ASP A 153 -7.11 4.66 1.34
N TRP A 154 -6.82 4.63 0.04
CA TRP A 154 -6.59 3.37 -0.68
C TRP A 154 -5.38 2.61 -0.10
N ALA A 155 -4.28 3.30 0.19
CA ALA A 155 -3.09 2.66 0.73
C ALA A 155 -3.37 2.03 2.10
N GLN A 156 -4.09 2.74 2.97
CA GLN A 156 -4.50 2.25 4.29
C GLN A 156 -5.42 1.03 4.23
N LEU A 157 -6.30 0.97 3.24
CA LEU A 157 -7.22 -0.16 3.07
C LEU A 157 -6.55 -1.40 2.48
N TYR A 158 -5.66 -1.26 1.50
CA TYR A 158 -5.24 -2.37 0.66
C TYR A 158 -3.80 -2.83 0.85
N PHE A 159 -2.87 -2.01 1.37
CA PHE A 159 -1.55 -2.54 1.74
C PHE A 159 -1.63 -3.36 3.03
N HIS A 160 -0.88 -4.46 3.12
CA HIS A 160 -0.76 -5.26 4.34
C HIS A 160 -0.14 -4.48 5.49
N ASN A 161 0.89 -3.69 5.16
CA ASN A 161 1.55 -2.73 6.04
C ASN A 161 2.40 -1.79 5.17
N LEU A 162 2.90 -0.72 5.78
CA LEU A 162 3.91 0.16 5.18
C LEU A 162 5.17 0.21 6.07
N ASP A 163 5.58 -0.92 6.65
CA ASP A 163 6.71 -0.98 7.59
C ASP A 163 8.03 -0.54 6.91
N PHE A 164 8.13 -0.68 5.58
CA PHE A 164 9.27 -0.22 4.78
C PHE A 164 9.41 1.32 4.70
N LEU A 165 8.42 2.04 5.21
CA LEU A 165 8.44 3.49 5.43
C LEU A 165 8.85 3.88 6.85
N ALA A 166 9.11 2.92 7.76
CA ALA A 166 9.64 3.22 9.08
C ALA A 166 10.94 4.03 8.98
N GLY A 167 11.01 5.15 9.69
CA GLY A 167 12.11 6.11 9.68
C GLY A 167 12.05 7.12 8.54
N LYS A 168 11.00 7.10 7.69
CA LYS A 168 10.82 8.01 6.56
C LYS A 168 9.68 8.98 6.84
N ALA A 169 9.72 10.13 6.18
CA ALA A 169 8.62 11.08 6.13
C ALA A 169 7.91 10.95 4.77
N PRO A 170 6.94 10.03 4.63
CA PRO A 170 6.14 9.93 3.42
C PRO A 170 5.31 11.21 3.19
N ARG A 171 4.87 11.42 1.96
CA ARG A 171 4.01 12.56 1.59
C ARG A 171 2.67 12.53 2.34
N TYR A 172 2.09 11.34 2.45
CA TYR A 172 0.85 11.10 3.18
C TYR A 172 1.16 10.46 4.52
N VAL A 173 0.33 10.74 5.52
CA VAL A 173 0.61 10.27 6.88
C VAL A 173 0.36 8.77 7.02
N HIS A 174 -0.59 8.20 6.26
CA HIS A 174 -1.00 6.80 6.36
C HIS A 174 -1.28 6.39 7.79
N PHE A 175 -2.25 7.05 8.43
CA PHE A 175 -2.50 6.98 9.88
C PHE A 175 -2.53 5.59 10.49
N VAL A 176 -3.20 4.66 9.82
CA VAL A 176 -3.28 3.26 10.26
C VAL A 176 -1.88 2.65 10.43
N PHE A 177 -0.93 3.00 9.56
CA PHE A 177 0.43 2.50 9.60
C PHE A 177 1.41 3.39 10.37
N TYR A 178 1.14 4.70 10.47
CA TYR A 178 2.02 5.64 11.18
C TYR A 178 2.30 5.20 12.62
N LYS A 179 1.27 4.82 13.38
CA LYS A 179 1.44 4.37 14.77
C LYS A 179 2.31 3.13 14.89
N ARG A 180 2.11 2.18 13.96
CA ARG A 180 2.92 0.96 13.91
C ARG A 180 4.36 1.27 13.57
N ASN A 181 4.61 2.12 12.58
CA ASN A 181 5.94 2.54 12.17
C ASN A 181 6.67 3.28 13.30
N ASP A 182 5.99 4.19 13.99
CA ASP A 182 6.54 4.91 15.16
C ASP A 182 6.87 3.94 16.31
N ALA A 183 6.01 2.95 16.58
CA ALA A 183 6.27 1.93 17.60
C ALA A 183 7.48 1.04 17.24
N ILE A 184 7.61 0.63 15.97
CA ILE A 184 8.77 -0.11 15.45
C ILE A 184 10.04 0.72 15.62
N GLU A 185 10.00 1.99 15.23
CA GLU A 185 11.15 2.90 15.36
C GLU A 185 11.56 3.12 16.82
N LYS A 186 10.61 3.36 17.72
CA LYS A 186 10.88 3.57 19.15
C LYS A 186 11.51 2.34 19.77
N ALA A 187 10.94 1.16 19.51
CA ALA A 187 11.50 -0.10 20.00
C ALA A 187 12.92 -0.34 19.47
N ALA A 188 13.19 -0.06 18.19
CA ALA A 188 14.55 -0.16 17.65
C ALA A 188 15.51 0.85 18.30
N LYS A 189 15.07 2.08 18.56
CA LYS A 189 15.87 3.12 19.25
C LYS A 189 16.21 2.72 20.69
N GLU A 190 15.30 2.07 21.41
CA GLU A 190 15.55 1.54 22.76
C GLU A 190 16.64 0.45 22.74
N GLU A 191 16.56 -0.48 21.80
CA GLU A 191 17.57 -1.53 21.61
C GLU A 191 18.95 -0.94 21.24
N MET A 192 18.97 0.09 20.41
CA MET A 192 20.21 0.82 20.06
C MET A 192 20.79 1.59 21.26
N ALA A 193 19.94 2.17 22.11
CA ALA A 193 20.39 2.82 23.34
C ALA A 193 21.03 1.82 24.31
N GLY A 194 20.67 0.54 24.23
CA GLY A 194 21.31 -0.58 24.90
C GLY A 194 22.65 -1.03 24.30
N GLY A 195 23.16 -0.35 23.26
CA GLY A 195 24.46 -0.62 22.64
C GLY A 195 24.44 -1.54 21.40
N LYS A 196 23.26 -2.00 20.96
CA LYS A 196 23.13 -2.78 19.72
C LYS A 196 23.35 -1.89 18.49
N SER A 197 23.92 -2.45 17.43
CA SER A 197 23.92 -1.81 16.12
C SER A 197 22.49 -1.69 15.57
N ARG A 198 22.29 -0.83 14.56
CA ARG A 198 20.97 -0.65 13.92
C ARG A 198 20.41 -1.96 13.38
N GLU A 199 21.25 -2.79 12.76
CA GLU A 199 20.83 -4.09 12.22
C GLU A 199 20.44 -5.07 13.34
N GLU A 200 21.22 -5.16 14.41
CA GLU A 200 20.90 -6.01 15.56
C GLU A 200 19.61 -5.58 16.27
N ALA A 201 19.39 -4.26 16.39
CA ALA A 201 18.19 -3.70 17.00
C ALA A 201 16.93 -4.13 16.23
N PHE A 202 16.88 -3.89 14.92
CA PHE A 202 15.73 -4.31 14.10
C PHE A 202 15.52 -5.83 14.08
N ASN A 203 16.60 -6.61 14.03
CA ASN A 203 16.50 -8.07 14.13
C ASN A 203 15.95 -8.54 15.49
N SER A 204 16.30 -7.85 16.58
CA SER A 204 15.82 -8.23 17.91
C SER A 204 14.33 -7.94 18.16
N ILE A 205 13.78 -6.90 17.53
CA ILE A 205 12.35 -6.57 17.63
C ILE A 205 11.49 -7.26 16.56
N LYS A 206 12.11 -7.89 15.56
CA LYS A 206 11.44 -8.49 14.40
C LYS A 206 10.27 -9.39 14.80
N GLY A 207 10.47 -10.29 15.77
CA GLY A 207 9.43 -11.23 16.22
C GLY A 207 8.28 -10.55 16.95
N LYS A 208 8.55 -9.50 17.73
CA LYS A 208 7.54 -8.74 18.48
C LYS A 208 6.53 -8.05 17.57
N PHE A 209 7.00 -7.57 16.42
CA PHE A 209 6.18 -6.84 15.46
C PHE A 209 5.85 -7.66 14.21
N SER A 210 6.27 -8.92 14.10
CA SER A 210 6.11 -9.73 12.88
C SER A 210 6.70 -9.06 11.63
N ILE A 211 7.88 -8.42 11.75
CA ILE A 211 8.53 -7.70 10.65
C ILE A 211 9.15 -8.70 9.68
N GLU A 212 8.93 -8.54 8.38
CA GLU A 212 9.59 -9.38 7.39
C GLU A 212 11.10 -9.10 7.29
N PRO A 213 11.94 -10.12 6.97
CA PRO A 213 13.36 -9.89 6.70
C PRO A 213 13.61 -8.86 5.59
N SER A 214 12.76 -8.84 4.57
CA SER A 214 12.83 -7.91 3.43
C SER A 214 12.64 -6.46 3.90
N THR A 215 11.71 -6.21 4.82
CA THR A 215 11.48 -4.89 5.42
C THR A 215 12.71 -4.39 6.16
N ILE A 216 13.36 -5.24 6.96
CA ILE A 216 14.59 -4.87 7.66
C ILE A 216 15.67 -4.44 6.65
N LYS A 217 15.83 -5.19 5.54
CA LYS A 217 16.77 -4.80 4.47
C LYS A 217 16.47 -3.40 3.92
N VAL A 218 15.20 -3.10 3.61
CA VAL A 218 14.79 -1.78 3.09
C VAL A 218 15.03 -0.67 4.12
N ILE A 219 14.71 -0.89 5.39
CA ILE A 219 14.94 0.07 6.49
C ILE A 219 16.43 0.35 6.69
N LEU A 220 17.29 -0.64 6.46
CA LEU A 220 18.74 -0.53 6.55
C LEU A 220 19.38 0.04 5.27
N GLY A 221 18.61 0.34 4.22
CA GLY A 221 19.14 0.84 2.96
C GLY A 221 19.92 -0.20 2.16
N LYS A 222 19.62 -1.50 2.34
CA LYS A 222 20.28 -2.57 1.61
C LYS A 222 19.68 -2.71 0.21
N THR A 223 20.53 -2.90 -0.78
CA THR A 223 20.13 -3.13 -2.17
C THR A 223 19.52 -4.53 -2.36
N THR A 224 18.61 -4.68 -3.31
CA THR A 224 18.01 -5.96 -3.73
C THR A 224 19.06 -7.00 -4.12
N GLU A 225 18.90 -8.22 -3.60
CA GLU A 225 19.60 -9.43 -4.07
C GLU A 225 18.69 -10.25 -5.00
N TYR A 226 19.24 -11.26 -5.68
CA TYR A 226 18.47 -12.12 -6.59
C TYR A 226 17.20 -12.73 -5.94
N LYS A 227 17.30 -13.22 -4.70
CA LYS A 227 16.16 -13.77 -3.96
C LYS A 227 15.07 -12.74 -3.64
N ASP A 228 15.43 -11.46 -3.57
CA ASP A 228 14.49 -10.38 -3.28
C ASP A 228 13.66 -10.00 -4.53
N LEU A 229 14.07 -10.49 -5.72
CA LEU A 229 13.36 -10.28 -7.00
C LEU A 229 12.27 -11.32 -7.26
N GLU A 230 11.93 -12.17 -6.29
CA GLU A 230 10.86 -13.15 -6.43
C GLU A 230 9.58 -12.72 -5.72
N LEU A 231 8.43 -12.98 -6.37
CA LEU A 231 7.11 -12.91 -5.76
C LEU A 231 6.77 -14.27 -5.17
N LEU A 232 6.12 -14.28 -4.01
CA LEU A 232 5.76 -15.51 -3.31
C LEU A 232 4.40 -15.98 -3.81
N PHE A 233 4.37 -17.18 -4.39
CA PHE A 233 3.13 -17.80 -4.82
C PHE A 233 2.29 -18.21 -3.61
N THR A 234 1.00 -17.87 -3.63
CA THR A 234 0.01 -18.34 -2.66
C THR A 234 -1.15 -19.04 -3.39
N SER A 235 -1.85 -19.93 -2.67
CA SER A 235 -2.89 -20.87 -3.16
C SER A 235 -3.82 -20.38 -4.29
N THR A 236 -4.30 -21.34 -5.08
CA THR A 236 -5.30 -21.22 -6.17
C THR A 236 -6.74 -21.03 -5.69
N GLU A 237 -7.05 -21.42 -4.46
CA GLU A 237 -8.38 -21.23 -3.88
C GLU A 237 -8.45 -19.86 -3.20
N ASN A 238 -9.64 -19.38 -2.86
CA ASN A 238 -9.86 -18.05 -2.29
C ASN A 238 -9.74 -17.93 -0.75
N PRO A 239 -9.06 -18.82 0.04
CA PRO A 239 -9.17 -18.78 1.49
C PRO A 239 -8.29 -17.70 2.13
N ILE A 240 -7.52 -16.91 1.36
CA ILE A 240 -6.64 -15.88 1.96
C ILE A 240 -7.40 -14.67 2.50
N TYR A 241 -8.69 -14.50 2.17
CA TYR A 241 -9.51 -13.38 2.63
C TYR A 241 -10.71 -13.79 3.49
N GLU A 242 -10.99 -15.09 3.64
CA GLU A 242 -12.18 -15.57 4.36
C GLU A 242 -12.21 -15.06 5.81
N TYR A 243 -11.06 -15.04 6.47
CA TYR A 243 -10.90 -14.54 7.84
C TYR A 243 -11.36 -13.09 8.03
N LEU A 244 -11.38 -12.27 6.96
CA LEU A 244 -11.82 -10.86 7.06
C LEU A 244 -13.32 -10.74 7.30
N TYR A 245 -14.10 -11.73 6.91
CA TYR A 245 -15.56 -11.74 6.96
C TYR A 245 -16.12 -12.51 8.16
N GLU A 246 -15.26 -13.20 8.92
CA GLU A 246 -15.66 -13.94 10.12
C GLU A 246 -16.01 -12.98 11.26
N THR A 247 -17.21 -13.12 11.83
CA THR A 247 -17.68 -12.35 13.00
C THR A 247 -17.36 -13.03 14.33
N ASP A 248 -17.05 -14.34 14.27
CA ASP A 248 -16.78 -15.20 15.43
C ASP A 248 -15.27 -15.45 15.63
N ALA A 249 -14.43 -14.83 14.80
CA ALA A 249 -12.98 -14.95 14.92
C ALA A 249 -12.53 -14.36 16.26
N ALA A 250 -11.66 -15.08 16.97
CA ALA A 250 -11.06 -14.63 18.23
C ALA A 250 -10.25 -13.31 18.10
N GLU A 251 -10.09 -12.80 16.88
CA GLU A 251 -9.44 -11.55 16.49
C GLU A 251 -10.42 -10.42 16.13
N GLY A 252 -11.74 -10.63 16.25
CA GLY A 252 -12.75 -9.58 16.07
C GLY A 252 -12.47 -8.39 16.99
N PHE A 253 -12.31 -7.20 16.40
CA PHE A 253 -11.96 -5.97 17.13
C PHE A 253 -13.09 -5.48 18.06
N MET A 254 -14.32 -5.91 17.81
CA MET A 254 -15.51 -5.72 18.65
C MET A 254 -16.40 -6.96 18.57
N ASP A 255 -17.08 -7.32 19.67
CA ASP A 255 -17.98 -8.49 19.73
C ASP A 255 -19.00 -8.44 18.57
N GLY A 256 -18.85 -9.35 17.60
CA GLY A 256 -19.75 -9.52 16.46
C GLY A 256 -19.51 -8.63 15.24
N GLU A 257 -18.44 -7.83 15.18
CA GLU A 257 -18.03 -7.06 13.98
C GLU A 257 -16.93 -7.79 13.20
N SER A 258 -17.08 -7.86 11.87
CA SER A 258 -16.06 -8.44 11.00
C SER A 258 -14.85 -7.51 10.83
N LEU A 259 -13.66 -8.06 10.58
CA LEU A 259 -12.46 -7.24 10.33
C LEU A 259 -12.61 -6.34 9.10
N ILE A 260 -13.35 -6.79 8.08
CA ILE A 260 -13.59 -6.01 6.88
C ILE A 260 -14.42 -4.75 7.19
N ASP A 261 -15.50 -4.89 7.95
CA ASP A 261 -16.37 -3.77 8.34
C ASP A 261 -15.61 -2.76 9.19
N HIS A 262 -14.92 -3.26 10.23
CA HIS A 262 -14.10 -2.44 11.10
C HIS A 262 -13.06 -1.62 10.32
N SER A 263 -12.43 -2.23 9.32
CA SER A 263 -11.40 -1.57 8.53
C SER A 263 -11.95 -0.43 7.66
N TYR A 264 -13.13 -0.59 7.07
CA TYR A 264 -13.77 0.49 6.31
C TYR A 264 -14.29 1.59 7.22
N PHE A 265 -14.86 1.23 8.37
CA PHE A 265 -15.31 2.20 9.36
C PHE A 265 -14.14 3.02 9.90
N LEU A 266 -13.03 2.38 10.26
CA LEU A 266 -11.83 3.06 10.75
C LEU A 266 -11.26 4.03 9.71
N SER A 267 -11.09 3.58 8.45
CA SER A 267 -10.60 4.45 7.37
C SER A 267 -11.54 5.63 7.12
N PHE A 268 -12.86 5.41 7.17
CA PHE A 268 -13.85 6.48 7.11
C PHE A 268 -13.68 7.51 8.23
N GLN A 269 -13.49 7.08 9.48
CA GLN A 269 -13.30 7.98 10.63
C GLN A 269 -12.01 8.80 10.52
N LEU A 270 -10.95 8.23 9.95
CA LEU A 270 -9.65 8.90 9.81
C LEU A 270 -9.56 9.80 8.59
N LYS A 271 -10.51 9.68 7.65
CA LYS A 271 -10.46 10.39 6.37
C LYS A 271 -10.46 11.91 6.56
N GLY A 272 -9.43 12.55 6.00
CA GLY A 272 -9.30 14.01 5.97
C GLY A 272 -8.86 14.64 7.30
N LEU A 273 -8.58 13.84 8.33
CA LEU A 273 -8.05 14.34 9.59
C LEU A 273 -6.57 14.74 9.45
N SER A 274 -6.18 15.78 10.18
CA SER A 274 -4.76 16.06 10.48
C SER A 274 -4.18 14.99 11.40
N LYS A 275 -2.86 15.06 11.62
CA LYS A 275 -2.18 14.07 12.45
C LYS A 275 -2.61 14.09 13.89
N GLU A 276 -2.72 15.28 14.42
CA GLU A 276 -3.15 15.51 15.79
C GLU A 276 -4.60 15.05 15.99
N GLU A 277 -5.47 15.29 15.00
CA GLU A 277 -6.88 14.87 15.04
C GLU A 277 -7.04 13.36 14.96
N ALA A 278 -6.35 12.69 14.02
CA ALA A 278 -6.39 11.24 13.90
C ALA A 278 -5.79 10.54 15.13
N GLU A 279 -4.72 11.08 15.72
CA GLU A 279 -4.17 10.56 16.97
C GLU A 279 -5.17 10.64 18.11
N ALA A 280 -5.88 11.77 18.24
CA ALA A 280 -6.92 11.97 19.25
C ALA A 280 -8.10 11.02 19.05
N ALA A 281 -8.62 10.90 17.82
CA ALA A 281 -9.73 10.01 17.49
C ALA A 281 -9.41 8.55 17.85
N LEU A 282 -8.22 8.06 17.49
CA LEU A 282 -7.79 6.71 17.83
C LEU A 282 -7.58 6.48 19.33
N GLN A 283 -7.16 7.51 20.08
CA GLN A 283 -7.03 7.41 21.54
C GLN A 283 -8.40 7.32 22.21
N GLU A 284 -9.38 8.07 21.73
CA GLU A 284 -10.76 8.01 22.22
C GLU A 284 -11.36 6.61 21.97
N THR A 285 -11.22 6.06 20.76
CA THR A 285 -11.67 4.70 20.44
C THR A 285 -11.00 3.65 21.34
N ALA A 286 -9.69 3.76 21.57
CA ALA A 286 -8.96 2.84 22.45
C ALA A 286 -9.36 2.97 23.94
N GLN A 287 -9.85 4.12 24.39
CA GLN A 287 -10.38 4.31 25.74
C GLN A 287 -11.79 3.75 25.90
N LEU A 288 -12.60 3.83 24.85
CA LEU A 288 -13.95 3.24 24.81
C LEU A 288 -13.89 1.71 24.81
N GLN A 289 -12.92 1.11 24.11
CA GLN A 289 -12.69 -0.34 24.08
C GLN A 289 -12.19 -0.95 25.41
N LYS A 290 -11.69 -0.12 26.34
CA LYS A 290 -11.20 -0.56 27.66
C LYS A 290 -12.25 -0.48 28.77
N LYS A 291 -13.46 -0.03 28.46
CA LYS A 291 -14.60 0.08 29.40
C LYS A 291 -15.61 -1.02 29.13
#